data_AF-A0A0M5IPG5-F1
#
_entry.id   AF-A0A0M5IPG5-F1
#
_cell.length_a   1.000
_cell.length_b   1.000
_cell.length_c   1.000
_cell.angle_alpha   90.00
_cell.angle_beta   90.00
_cell.angle_gamma   90.00
#
_symmetry.space_group_name_H-M   'P 1'
#
loop_
_entity.id
_entity.type
_entity.pdbx_description
1 polymer ?
#
loop_
_entity_poly.entity_id
_entity_poly.type
_entity_poly.pdbx_seq_one_letter_code
_entity_poly.pdbx_strand_id
1 'polypeptide(L)'
;MEPPEILEGFGGWYEDFWLLSTNRQIGFGVGPIPQSEIDRHVAGWSYEDVEMFEVCIREMDRVYMMRMNKTEDSIPAVGSPMEAFRSATSGRRGK
;
A
#
# COMPACT_ATOMS: atom_id res chain seq x y z
N MET A 1 -10.80 17.67 -1.27
CA MET A 1 -10.55 17.04 -2.58
C MET A 1 -11.91 16.55 -3.04
N GLU A 2 -12.44 17.08 -4.15
CA GLU A 2 -13.70 16.53 -4.68
C GLU A 2 -13.45 15.07 -5.07
N PRO A 3 -14.39 14.15 -4.72
CA PRO A 3 -14.26 12.77 -5.13
C PRO A 3 -14.26 12.70 -6.66
N PRO A 4 -13.47 11.79 -7.26
CA PRO A 4 -13.46 11.63 -8.71
C PRO A 4 -14.87 11.25 -9.18
N GLU A 5 -15.25 11.74 -10.36
CA GLU A 5 -16.45 11.26 -11.03
C GLU A 5 -16.21 9.81 -11.45
N ILE A 6 -16.99 8.89 -10.89
CA ILE A 6 -16.88 7.46 -11.16
C ILE A 6 -17.89 7.11 -12.25
N LEU A 7 -17.43 6.37 -13.27
CA LEU A 7 -18.29 5.84 -14.32
C LEU A 7 -19.41 4.99 -13.71
N GLU A 8 -20.62 5.10 -14.27
CA GLU A 8 -21.77 4.30 -13.82
C GLU A 8 -21.43 2.80 -13.87
N GLY A 9 -21.77 2.08 -12.80
CA GLY A 9 -21.41 0.65 -12.62
C GLY A 9 -20.08 0.39 -11.90
N PHE A 10 -19.16 1.37 -11.81
CA PHE A 10 -17.85 1.18 -11.17
C PHE A 10 -17.79 1.64 -9.70
N GLY A 11 -18.88 2.24 -9.18
CA GLY A 11 -18.94 2.70 -7.80
C GLY A 11 -18.67 1.59 -6.77
N GLY A 12 -19.15 0.37 -7.04
CA GLY A 12 -18.87 -0.78 -6.18
C GLY A 12 -17.37 -1.11 -6.10
N TRP A 13 -16.66 -1.07 -7.23
CA TRP A 13 -15.24 -1.38 -7.27
C TRP A 13 -14.37 -0.31 -6.59
N TYR A 14 -14.84 0.93 -6.57
CA TYR A 14 -14.21 2.00 -5.80
C TYR A 14 -14.29 1.74 -4.29
N GLU A 15 -15.44 1.28 -3.80
CA GLU A 15 -15.59 0.89 -2.40
C GLU A 15 -14.78 -0.38 -2.07
N ASP A 16 -14.79 -1.36 -2.98
CA ASP A 16 -13.99 -2.59 -2.85
C ASP A 16 -12.50 -2.29 -2.72
N PHE A 17 -11.99 -1.28 -3.44
CA PHE A 17 -10.61 -0.83 -3.29
C PHE A 17 -10.27 -0.44 -1.85
N TRP A 18 -11.14 0.33 -1.18
CA TRP A 18 -10.91 0.74 0.20
C TRP A 18 -11.06 -0.42 1.18
N LEU A 19 -12.01 -1.31 0.94
CA LEU A 19 -12.18 -2.54 1.71
C LEU A 19 -10.93 -3.42 1.66
N LEU A 20 -10.46 -3.75 0.46
CA LEU A 20 -9.27 -4.59 0.24
C LEU A 20 -7.98 -3.93 0.74
N SER A 21 -7.95 -2.59 0.77
CA SER A 21 -6.82 -1.82 1.28
C SER A 21 -6.56 -2.02 2.78
N THR A 22 -7.52 -2.55 3.54
CA THR A 22 -7.33 -2.83 4.97
C THR A 22 -6.35 -3.99 5.25
N ASN A 23 -6.16 -4.89 4.29
CA ASN A 23 -5.33 -6.09 4.42
C ASN A 23 -3.90 -5.90 3.87
N ARG A 24 -3.52 -4.67 3.53
CA ARG A 24 -2.20 -4.35 2.99
C ARG A 24 -1.10 -4.55 4.03
N GLN A 25 0.08 -4.89 3.55
CA GLN A 25 1.28 -4.85 4.38
C GLN A 25 1.58 -3.40 4.81
N ILE A 26 1.83 -3.22 6.11
CA ILE A 26 2.29 -1.98 6.72
C ILE A 26 3.73 -2.15 7.24
N GLY A 27 4.59 -1.15 7.08
CA GLY A 27 6.01 -1.23 7.47
C GLY A 27 6.87 -0.10 6.88
N PHE A 28 7.86 -0.44 6.05
CA PHE A 28 8.74 0.51 5.31
C PHE A 28 8.01 1.20 4.14
N GLY A 29 6.78 1.66 4.37
CA GLY A 29 5.84 2.14 3.37
C GLY A 29 4.64 1.21 3.19
N VAL A 30 3.78 1.56 2.24
CA VAL A 30 2.57 0.80 1.90
C VAL A 30 2.86 -0.16 0.76
N GLY A 31 2.59 -1.45 1.00
CA GLY A 31 2.65 -2.50 -0.01
C GLY A 31 1.36 -2.62 -0.85
N PRO A 32 1.42 -3.42 -1.94
CA PRO A 32 0.27 -3.67 -2.78
C PRO A 32 -0.82 -4.44 -2.03
N ILE A 33 -2.06 -4.40 -2.55
CA ILE A 33 -3.12 -5.29 -2.08
C ILE A 33 -2.69 -6.74 -2.36
N PRO A 34 -2.71 -7.64 -1.37
CA PRO A 34 -2.33 -9.03 -1.57
C PRO A 34 -3.21 -9.71 -2.63
N GLN A 35 -2.59 -10.46 -3.54
CA GLN A 35 -3.32 -11.19 -4.59
C GLN A 35 -4.36 -12.14 -3.97
N SER A 36 -4.02 -12.82 -2.88
CA SER A 36 -4.94 -13.73 -2.19
C SER A 36 -6.23 -13.08 -1.68
N GLU A 37 -6.21 -11.77 -1.42
CA GLU A 37 -7.41 -11.03 -1.01
C GLU A 37 -8.28 -10.68 -2.22
N ILE A 38 -7.65 -10.33 -3.36
CA ILE A 38 -8.34 -10.13 -4.63
C ILE A 38 -8.99 -11.45 -5.08
N ASP A 39 -8.23 -12.55 -5.09
CA ASP A 39 -8.71 -13.88 -5.47
C ASP A 39 -9.91 -14.34 -4.62
N ARG A 40 -9.91 -14.00 -3.32
CA ARG A 40 -11.02 -14.30 -2.42
C ARG A 40 -12.24 -13.43 -2.72
N HIS A 41 -12.04 -12.15 -3.02
CA HIS A 41 -13.12 -11.19 -3.27
C HIS A 41 -13.89 -11.50 -4.55
N VAL A 42 -13.17 -11.87 -5.60
CA VAL A 42 -13.76 -12.17 -6.91
C VAL A 42 -14.18 -13.63 -7.07
N ALA A 43 -14.17 -14.41 -5.98
CA ALA A 43 -14.51 -15.82 -6.00
C ALA A 43 -15.96 -16.03 -6.47
N GLY A 44 -16.12 -16.73 -7.60
CA GLY A 44 -17.41 -17.01 -8.21
C GLY A 44 -17.90 -15.97 -9.24
N TRP A 45 -17.09 -14.96 -9.55
CA TRP A 45 -17.37 -14.02 -10.64
C TRP A 45 -17.07 -14.64 -12.00
N SER A 46 -17.56 -14.01 -13.07
CA SER A 46 -17.20 -14.41 -14.42
C SER A 46 -15.74 -14.07 -14.72
N TYR A 47 -15.10 -14.79 -15.64
CA TYR A 47 -13.71 -14.54 -16.00
C TYR A 47 -13.50 -13.10 -16.52
N GLU A 48 -14.44 -12.60 -17.31
CA GLU A 48 -14.40 -11.24 -17.88
C GLU A 48 -14.48 -10.17 -16.78
N ASP A 49 -15.35 -10.37 -15.78
CA ASP A 49 -15.49 -9.45 -14.65
C ASP A 49 -14.24 -9.47 -13.76
N VAL A 50 -13.66 -10.66 -13.54
CA VAL A 50 -12.41 -10.83 -12.77
C VAL A 50 -11.27 -10.05 -13.42
N GLU A 51 -11.06 -10.25 -14.73
CA GLU A 51 -9.98 -9.60 -15.47
C GLU A 51 -10.12 -8.08 -15.42
N MET A 52 -11.31 -7.56 -15.68
CA MET A 52 -11.56 -6.12 -15.66
C MET A 52 -11.41 -5.53 -14.25
N PHE A 53 -11.96 -6.21 -13.23
CA PHE A 53 -11.83 -5.78 -11.83
C PHE A 53 -10.37 -5.73 -11.41
N GLU A 54 -9.59 -6.77 -11.71
CA GLU A 54 -8.19 -6.86 -11.33
C GLU A 54 -7.38 -5.72 -11.95
N VAL A 55 -7.59 -5.42 -13.24
CA VAL A 55 -6.95 -4.28 -13.91
C VAL A 55 -7.28 -2.96 -13.20
N CYS A 56 -8.56 -2.71 -12.92
CA CYS A 56 -9.00 -1.48 -12.24
C CYS A 56 -8.41 -1.35 -10.82
N ILE A 57 -8.49 -2.40 -10.02
CA ILE A 57 -7.95 -2.41 -8.65
C ILE A 57 -6.44 -2.20 -8.67
N ARG A 58 -5.71 -2.84 -9.60
CA ARG A 58 -4.25 -2.71 -9.68
C ARG A 58 -3.78 -1.32 -10.09
N GLU A 59 -4.50 -0.63 -10.97
CA GLU A 59 -4.17 0.76 -11.32
C GLU A 59 -4.47 1.74 -10.18
N MET A 60 -5.59 1.56 -9.46
CA MET A 60 -5.85 2.32 -8.24
C MET A 60 -4.79 2.06 -7.17
N ASP A 61 -4.40 0.80 -7.00
CA ASP A 61 -3.36 0.36 -6.07
C ASP A 61 -2.00 1.03 -6.38
N ARG A 62 -1.62 1.07 -7.66
CA ARG A 62 -0.42 1.73 -8.13
C ARG A 62 -0.40 3.22 -7.77
N VAL A 63 -1.48 3.95 -8.06
CA VAL A 63 -1.57 5.38 -7.76
C VAL A 63 -1.55 5.64 -6.26
N TYR A 64 -2.23 4.80 -5.48
CA TYR A 64 -2.24 4.88 -4.03
C TYR A 64 -0.85 4.71 -3.43
N MET A 65 -0.13 3.66 -3.82
CA MET A 65 1.25 3.43 -3.37
C MET A 65 2.19 4.55 -3.78
N MET A 66 2.09 5.03 -5.03
CA MET A 66 2.87 6.19 -5.51
C MET A 66 2.64 7.42 -4.63
N ARG A 67 1.40 7.65 -4.18
CA ARG A 67 1.07 8.79 -3.33
C ARG A 67 1.54 8.60 -1.90
N MET A 68 1.26 7.44 -1.29
CA MET A 68 1.57 7.19 0.12
C MET A 68 3.07 7.13 0.36
N ASN A 69 3.82 6.46 -0.51
CA ASN A 69 5.27 6.32 -0.36
C ASN A 69 6.03 7.63 -0.69
N LYS A 70 5.48 8.52 -1.54
CA LYS A 70 6.06 9.86 -1.76
C LYS A 70 6.03 10.76 -0.53
N THR A 71 5.10 10.53 0.39
CA THR A 71 4.97 11.34 1.61
C THR A 71 6.12 11.08 2.60
N GLU A 72 6.71 9.87 2.59
CA GLU A 72 7.77 9.46 3.52
C GLU A 72 9.17 9.99 3.16
N ASP A 73 9.40 10.40 1.90
CA ASP A 73 10.68 11.02 1.47
C ASP A 73 10.97 12.39 2.14
N SER A 74 10.06 12.90 2.98
CA SER A 74 10.18 14.22 3.63
C SER A 74 10.57 14.20 5.11
N ILE A 75 10.82 13.03 5.70
CA ILE A 75 11.43 12.95 7.04
C ILE A 75 12.93 12.69 6.86
N PRO A 76 13.83 13.67 7.10
CA PRO A 76 15.24 13.37 7.11
C PRO A 76 15.47 12.27 8.15
N ALA A 77 15.98 11.13 7.69
CA ALA A 77 16.25 9.96 8.52
C ALA A 77 17.02 10.42 9.76
N VAL A 78 16.35 10.39 10.92
CA VAL A 78 17.00 10.60 12.22
C VAL A 78 17.84 9.37 12.46
N GLY A 79 19.09 9.40 11.97
CA GLY A 79 20.17 8.44 12.21
C GLY A 79 19.84 7.00 11.82
N SER A 80 20.64 6.38 10.96
CA SER A 80 20.48 4.95 10.69
C SER A 80 20.47 4.16 12.03
N PRO A 81 19.60 3.16 12.24
CA PRO A 81 19.62 2.32 13.44
C PRO A 81 21.00 1.74 13.74
N MET A 82 21.81 1.55 12.70
CA MET A 82 23.19 1.09 12.80
C MET A 82 24.13 2.15 13.42
N GLU A 83 23.87 3.44 13.24
CA GLU A 83 24.59 4.56 13.86
C GLU A 83 24.22 4.70 15.33
N ALA A 84 22.94 4.56 15.68
CA ALA A 84 22.47 4.54 17.07
C ALA A 84 23.12 3.39 17.86
N PHE A 85 23.22 2.19 17.25
CA PHE A 85 23.90 1.04 17.85
C PHE A 85 25.42 1.26 18.01
N ARG A 86 26.09 1.81 16.98
CA ARG A 86 27.54 2.12 17.05
C ARG A 86 27.84 3.17 18.13
N SER A 87 27.00 4.19 18.28
CA SER A 87 27.14 5.21 19.31
C SER A 87 26.96 4.65 20.72
N ALA A 88 25.99 3.74 20.92
CA ALA A 88 25.76 3.11 22.22
C ALA A 88 26.88 2.14 22.66
N THR A 89 27.62 1.56 21.71
CA THR A 89 28.65 0.54 21.99
C THR A 89 30.08 1.09 22.03
N SER A 90 30.32 2.26 21.43
CA SER A 90 31.62 2.93 21.46
C SER A 90 31.99 3.50 22.83
N GLY A 91 31.01 3.79 23.69
CA GLY A 91 31.22 4.34 25.04
C GLY A 91 31.68 3.33 26.11
N ARG A 92 31.74 2.02 25.83
CA ARG A 92 31.98 0.98 26.85
C ARG A 92 33.42 0.43 26.88
N ARG A 93 34.32 0.89 26.01
CA ARG A 93 35.69 0.37 25.90
C ARG A 93 36.74 1.47 26.11
N GLY A 94 36.83 1.96 27.34
CA GLY A 94 37.83 2.96 27.72
C GLY A 94 37.84 3.24 29.22
N LYS A 95 38.29 2.26 30.01
CA LYS A 95 38.89 2.48 31.33
C LYS A 95 39.95 1.43 31.56
#